data_AF-A0A5C2HF49-F1
#
_entry.id   AF-A0A5C2HF49-F1
#
_cell.length_a   1.000
_cell.length_b   1.000
_cell.length_c   1.000
_cell.angle_alpha   90.00
_cell.angle_beta   90.00
_cell.angle_gamma   90.00
#
_symmetry.space_group_name_H-M   'P 1'
#
loop_
_entity.id
_entity.type
_entity.pdbx_description
1 polymer ?
#
loop_
_entity_poly.entity_id
_entity_poly.type
_entity_poly.pdbx_seq_one_letter_code
_entity_poly.pdbx_strand_id
1 'polypeptide(L)'
;MIVEKFSQNLINSGIFKLYVAIGFCATLIFFVLNSDIFSPLEMVFGAVFVTMILKGASNVVFSFIMKHFTLDRRVDDFNQKYNEEKVSFLLNQFRSEDYIDEEDVENNLSEDISQEELAINKEIEVSQEEKTA
;
A
#
# COMPACT_ATOMS: atom_id res chain seq x y z
N MET A 1 13.44 -7.74 -8.22
CA MET A 1 12.29 -7.27 -7.41
C MET A 1 11.12 -6.93 -8.34
N ILE A 2 10.02 -7.70 -8.29
CA ILE A 2 8.86 -7.47 -9.18
C ILE A 2 8.13 -6.16 -8.84
N VAL A 3 8.11 -5.75 -7.56
CA VAL A 3 7.44 -4.53 -7.08
C VAL A 3 8.04 -3.26 -7.71
N GLU A 4 9.37 -3.14 -7.76
CA GLU A 4 10.06 -1.97 -8.32
C GLU A 4 9.77 -1.81 -9.81
N LYS A 5 9.77 -2.93 -10.57
CA LYS A 5 9.48 -2.91 -12.01
C LYS A 5 8.03 -2.54 -12.27
N PHE A 6 7.08 -2.98 -11.44
CA PHE A 6 5.67 -2.61 -11.58
C PHE A 6 5.44 -1.13 -11.26
N SER A 7 6.01 -0.64 -10.16
CA SER A 7 5.90 0.78 -9.77
C SER A 7 6.52 1.71 -10.81
N GLN A 8 7.72 1.39 -11.29
CA GLN A 8 8.37 2.13 -12.37
C GLN A 8 7.56 2.08 -13.66
N ASN A 9 6.94 0.93 -13.99
CA ASN A 9 6.11 0.81 -15.18
C ASN A 9 4.78 1.59 -15.04
N LEU A 10 4.19 1.66 -13.84
CA LEU A 10 2.97 2.44 -13.58
C LEU A 10 3.23 3.95 -13.65
N ILE A 11 4.35 4.40 -13.08
CA ILE A 11 4.81 5.79 -13.18
C ILE A 11 5.15 6.16 -14.62
N ASN A 12 5.84 5.26 -15.34
CA ASN A 12 6.26 5.49 -16.72
C ASN A 12 5.10 5.36 -17.73
N SER A 13 4.06 4.62 -17.38
CA SER A 13 2.81 4.49 -18.17
C SER A 13 2.05 5.83 -18.26
N GLY A 14 2.33 6.78 -17.36
CA GLY A 14 1.76 8.13 -17.46
C GLY A 14 0.25 8.18 -17.21
N ILE A 15 -0.35 7.11 -16.68
CA ILE A 15 -1.78 7.04 -16.34
C ILE A 15 -2.19 8.20 -15.41
N PHE A 16 -1.31 8.60 -14.50
CA PHE A 16 -1.54 9.74 -13.60
C PHE A 16 -1.60 11.08 -14.35
N LYS A 17 -0.77 11.27 -15.38
CA LYS A 17 -0.85 12.45 -16.24
C LYS A 17 -2.15 12.47 -17.05
N LEU A 18 -2.59 11.32 -17.54
CA LEU A 18 -3.86 11.18 -18.26
C LEU A 18 -5.05 11.54 -17.34
N TYR A 19 -5.07 11.05 -16.10
CA TYR A 19 -6.10 11.37 -15.12
C TYR A 19 -6.21 12.88 -14.85
N VAL A 20 -5.07 13.54 -14.61
CA VAL A 20 -5.03 14.99 -14.39
C VAL A 20 -5.46 15.74 -15.65
N ALA A 21 -5.08 15.27 -16.84
CA ALA A 21 -5.47 15.89 -18.11
C ALA A 21 -6.99 15.78 -18.38
N ILE A 22 -7.59 14.61 -18.11
CA ILE A 22 -9.04 14.40 -18.26
C ILE A 22 -9.80 15.32 -17.30
N GLY A 23 -9.39 15.40 -16.04
CA GLY A 23 -10.04 16.28 -15.08
C GLY A 23 -9.85 17.76 -15.42
N PHE A 24 -8.68 18.16 -15.94
CA PHE A 24 -8.49 19.52 -16.44
C PHE A 24 -9.44 19.85 -17.61
N CYS A 25 -9.57 18.96 -18.59
CA CYS A 25 -10.54 19.11 -19.68
C CYS A 25 -11.98 19.20 -19.16
N ALA A 26 -12.36 18.38 -18.18
CA ALA A 26 -13.68 18.45 -17.56
C ALA A 26 -13.91 19.80 -16.85
N THR A 27 -12.88 20.35 -16.20
CA THR A 27 -12.96 21.65 -15.53
C THR A 27 -13.13 22.79 -16.55
N LEU A 28 -12.44 22.72 -17.68
CA LEU A 28 -12.61 23.68 -18.78
C LEU A 28 -14.03 23.63 -19.36
N ILE A 29 -14.56 22.43 -19.61
CA ILE A 29 -15.92 22.25 -20.12
C ILE A 29 -16.94 22.83 -19.12
N PHE A 30 -16.78 22.53 -17.84
CA PHE A 30 -17.64 23.07 -16.78
C PHE A 30 -17.69 24.61 -16.81
N PHE A 31 -16.53 25.23 -16.93
CA PHE A 31 -16.43 26.69 -16.97
C PHE A 31 -16.98 27.30 -18.25
N VAL A 32 -16.79 26.67 -19.40
CA VAL A 32 -17.37 27.13 -20.67
C VAL A 32 -18.90 27.09 -20.62
N LEU A 33 -19.47 26.01 -20.09
CA LEU A 33 -20.93 25.86 -19.96
C LEU A 33 -21.56 26.84 -18.97
N ASN A 34 -20.81 27.28 -17.95
CA ASN A 34 -21.27 28.22 -16.94
C ASN A 34 -20.62 29.62 -17.10
N SER A 35 -20.20 29.96 -18.31
CA SER A 35 -19.45 31.20 -18.58
C SER A 35 -20.21 32.49 -18.24
N ASP A 36 -21.55 32.46 -18.24
CA ASP A 36 -22.38 33.60 -17.86
C ASP A 36 -22.37 33.88 -16.35
N ILE A 37 -22.00 32.89 -15.53
CA ILE A 37 -22.03 32.97 -14.07
C ILE A 37 -20.66 33.36 -13.51
N PHE A 38 -19.58 33.02 -14.20
CA PHE A 38 -18.21 33.16 -13.69
C PHE A 38 -17.43 34.26 -14.43
N SER A 39 -16.79 35.13 -13.66
CA SER A 39 -15.85 36.12 -14.21
C SER A 39 -14.60 35.43 -14.77
N PRO A 40 -13.96 35.96 -15.84
CA PRO A 40 -12.72 35.39 -16.38
C PRO A 40 -11.63 35.19 -15.33
N LEU A 41 -11.55 36.08 -14.33
CA LEU A 41 -10.57 36.01 -13.25
C LEU A 41 -10.86 34.83 -12.31
N GLU A 42 -12.13 34.62 -11.98
CA GLU A 42 -12.60 33.52 -11.15
C GLU A 42 -12.41 32.17 -11.85
N MET A 43 -12.62 32.14 -13.17
CA MET A 43 -12.40 30.96 -14.01
C MET A 43 -10.93 30.50 -13.97
N VAL A 44 -9.99 31.44 -14.01
CA VAL A 44 -8.55 31.14 -13.90
C VAL A 44 -8.20 30.63 -12.50
N PHE A 45 -8.65 31.31 -11.44
CA PHE A 45 -8.40 30.85 -10.06
C PHE A 45 -9.02 29.49 -9.79
N GLY A 46 -10.25 29.27 -10.24
CA GLY A 46 -10.94 27.99 -10.10
C GLY A 46 -10.23 26.87 -10.85
N ALA A 47 -9.76 27.12 -12.08
CA ALA A 47 -8.97 26.13 -12.83
C ALA A 47 -7.64 25.78 -12.13
N VAL A 48 -6.93 26.77 -11.59
CA VAL A 48 -5.70 26.52 -10.80
C VAL A 48 -6.00 25.75 -9.52
N PHE A 49 -7.07 26.10 -8.82
CA PHE A 49 -7.46 25.44 -7.58
C PHE A 49 -7.87 23.98 -7.81
N VAL A 50 -8.71 23.73 -8.81
CA VAL A 50 -9.17 22.37 -9.15
C VAL A 50 -8.00 21.53 -9.65
N THR A 51 -7.09 22.07 -10.46
CA THR A 51 -5.90 21.33 -10.91
C THR A 51 -4.93 21.01 -9.77
N MET A 52 -4.78 21.91 -8.79
CA MET A 52 -3.95 21.65 -7.61
C MET A 52 -4.53 20.51 -6.76
N ILE A 53 -5.84 20.52 -6.51
CA ILE A 53 -6.54 19.42 -5.82
C ILE A 53 -6.41 18.12 -6.60
N LEU A 54 -6.67 18.14 -7.90
CA LEU A 54 -6.66 16.94 -8.74
C LEU A 54 -5.26 16.31 -8.82
N LYS A 55 -4.23 17.14 -8.91
CA LYS A 55 -2.83 16.70 -8.86
C LYS A 55 -2.48 16.10 -7.49
N GLY A 56 -2.95 16.71 -6.40
CA GLY A 56 -2.82 16.18 -5.05
C GLY A 56 -3.50 14.82 -4.89
N ALA A 57 -4.76 14.71 -5.34
CA ALA A 57 -5.52 13.46 -5.32
C ALA A 57 -4.83 12.35 -6.13
N SER A 58 -4.23 12.69 -7.27
CA SER A 58 -3.49 11.75 -8.11
C SER A 58 -2.30 11.10 -7.36
N ASN A 59 -1.56 11.89 -6.58
CA ASN A 59 -0.46 11.38 -5.75
C ASN A 59 -0.96 10.51 -4.59
N VAL A 60 -2.08 10.88 -3.96
CA VAL A 60 -2.69 10.09 -2.88
C VAL A 60 -3.16 8.73 -3.41
N VAL A 61 -3.82 8.71 -4.56
CA VAL A 61 -4.29 7.46 -5.20
C VAL A 61 -3.10 6.57 -5.55
N PHE A 62 -2.01 7.14 -6.06
CA PHE A 62 -0.78 6.37 -6.31
C PHE A 62 -0.21 5.76 -5.02
N SER A 63 -0.10 6.54 -3.96
CA SER A 63 0.38 6.05 -2.65
C SER A 63 -0.51 4.94 -2.10
N PHE A 64 -1.82 5.07 -2.28
CA PHE A 64 -2.79 4.07 -1.82
C PHE A 64 -2.65 2.74 -2.59
N ILE A 65 -2.55 2.80 -3.92
CA ILE A 65 -2.33 1.63 -4.77
C ILE A 65 -1.04 0.91 -4.43
N MET A 66 0.06 1.66 -4.22
CA MET A 66 1.32 1.08 -3.80
C MET A 66 1.21 0.37 -2.45
N LYS A 67 0.54 1.01 -1.47
CA LYS A 67 0.32 0.43 -0.14
C LYS A 67 -0.49 -0.86 -0.18
N HIS A 68 -1.56 -0.90 -0.97
CA HIS A 68 -2.39 -2.10 -1.10
C HIS A 68 -1.60 -3.27 -1.72
N PHE A 69 -0.81 -2.98 -2.76
CA PHE A 69 0.00 -3.99 -3.42
C PHE A 69 1.14 -4.53 -2.54
N THR A 70 1.71 -3.69 -1.66
CA THR A 70 2.66 -4.13 -0.64
C THR A 70 2.00 -4.94 0.46
N LEU A 71 0.78 -4.60 0.85
CA LEU A 71 0.01 -5.34 1.87
C LEU A 71 -0.33 -6.75 1.38
N ASP A 72 -0.84 -6.87 0.15
CA ASP A 72 -1.15 -8.17 -0.47
C ASP A 72 0.10 -9.06 -0.54
N ARG A 73 1.26 -8.48 -0.86
CA ARG A 73 2.54 -9.19 -0.82
C ARG A 73 2.94 -9.65 0.57
N ARG A 74 2.76 -8.81 1.60
CA ARG A 74 3.09 -9.19 2.98
C ARG A 74 2.21 -10.32 3.50
N VAL A 75 0.93 -10.37 3.11
CA VAL A 75 0.01 -11.46 3.48
C VAL A 75 0.44 -12.79 2.83
N ASP A 76 0.84 -12.75 1.57
CA ASP A 76 1.30 -13.94 0.85
C ASP A 76 2.63 -14.47 1.42
N ASP A 77 3.58 -13.57 1.72
CA ASP A 77 4.85 -13.92 2.37
C ASP A 77 4.61 -14.50 3.78
N PHE A 78 3.66 -13.96 4.54
CA PHE A 78 3.30 -14.47 5.87
C PHE A 78 2.68 -15.87 5.79
N ASN A 79 1.75 -16.10 4.86
CA ASN A 79 1.13 -17.41 4.67
C ASN A 79 2.16 -18.46 4.21
N GLN A 80 3.13 -18.05 3.39
CA GLN A 80 4.23 -18.92 3.00
C GLN A 80 5.13 -19.27 4.20
N LYS A 81 5.56 -18.28 4.99
CA LYS A 81 6.39 -18.51 6.18
C LYS A 81 5.67 -19.42 7.18
N TYR A 82 4.38 -19.16 7.44
CA TYR A 82 3.54 -19.99 8.31
C TYR A 82 3.44 -21.45 7.83
N ASN A 83 3.26 -21.66 6.52
CA ASN A 83 3.23 -23.02 5.96
C ASN A 83 4.60 -23.71 5.99
N GLU A 84 5.69 -22.99 5.72
CA GLU A 84 7.05 -23.54 5.82
C GLU A 84 7.36 -23.96 7.26
N GLU A 85 6.99 -23.13 8.23
CA GLU A 85 7.20 -23.38 9.65
C GLU A 85 6.37 -24.57 10.13
N LYS A 86 5.09 -24.64 9.75
CA LYS A 86 4.22 -25.79 10.04
C LYS A 86 4.75 -27.08 9.41
N VAL A 87 5.20 -27.05 8.16
CA VAL A 87 5.79 -28.21 7.48
C VAL A 87 7.09 -28.63 8.16
N SER A 88 7.93 -27.68 8.58
CA SER A 88 9.19 -27.97 9.28
C SER A 88 8.96 -28.53 10.69
N PHE A 89 7.94 -28.05 11.41
CA PHE A 89 7.50 -28.58 12.69
C PHE A 89 6.96 -30.00 12.54
N LEU A 90 6.04 -30.23 11.60
CA LEU A 90 5.51 -31.56 11.31
C LEU A 90 6.61 -32.52 10.85
N LEU A 91 7.56 -32.09 10.02
CA LEU A 91 8.71 -32.92 9.61
C LEU A 91 9.61 -33.25 10.80
N ASN A 92 9.84 -32.30 11.70
CA ASN A 92 10.64 -32.54 12.90
C ASN A 92 9.90 -33.48 13.86
N GLN A 93 8.57 -33.36 13.98
CA GLN A 93 7.70 -34.25 14.75
C GLN A 93 7.59 -35.65 14.13
N PHE A 94 7.53 -35.78 12.81
CA PHE A 94 7.63 -37.08 12.12
C PHE A 94 9.01 -37.72 12.24
N ARG A 95 10.06 -36.91 12.44
CA ARG A 95 11.42 -37.39 12.70
C ARG A 95 11.62 -37.76 14.18
N SER A 96 10.85 -37.17 15.10
CA SER A 96 10.80 -37.51 16.51
C SER A 96 9.46 -38.20 16.81
N GLU A 97 9.36 -39.48 16.45
CA GLU A 97 8.19 -40.31 16.66
C GLU A 97 7.70 -40.28 18.12
N ASP A 98 6.78 -39.36 18.45
CA ASP A 98 5.93 -39.33 19.66
C ASP A 98 4.74 -38.39 19.39
N TYR A 99 3.53 -38.94 19.45
CA TYR A 99 2.24 -38.28 19.15
C TYR A 99 1.86 -37.30 20.28
N ILE A 100 1.62 -36.02 19.96
CA ILE A 100 1.14 -35.00 20.92
C ILE A 100 0.02 -34.18 20.26
N ASP A 101 -1.03 -33.87 21.03
CA ASP A 101 -2.33 -33.30 20.62
C ASP A 101 -2.24 -31.93 19.92
N GLU A 102 -3.15 -31.69 18.97
CA GLU A 102 -3.21 -30.48 18.13
C GLU A 102 -3.43 -29.17 18.90
N GLU A 103 -4.03 -29.21 20.11
CA GLU A 103 -4.28 -28.03 20.96
C GLU A 103 -2.99 -27.41 21.55
N ASP A 104 -1.96 -28.22 21.82
CA ASP A 104 -0.69 -27.70 22.34
C ASP A 104 0.13 -27.01 21.23
N VAL A 105 -0.11 -27.38 19.97
CA VAL A 105 0.58 -26.80 18.81
C VAL A 105 0.09 -25.39 18.49
N GLU A 106 -1.21 -25.13 18.60
CA GLU A 106 -1.81 -23.82 18.29
C GLU A 106 -1.39 -22.75 19.31
N ASN A 107 -1.27 -23.10 20.60
CA ASN A 107 -0.90 -22.17 21.67
C ASN A 107 0.57 -21.75 21.63
N ASN A 108 1.49 -22.68 21.36
CA ASN A 108 2.93 -22.35 21.27
C ASN A 108 3.25 -21.51 20.03
N LEU A 109 2.56 -21.77 18.91
CA LEU A 109 2.76 -21.03 17.66
C LEU A 109 2.23 -19.58 17.78
N SER A 110 1.13 -19.37 18.49
CA SER A 110 0.58 -18.02 18.72
C SER A 110 1.38 -17.19 19.73
N GLU A 111 2.07 -17.80 20.70
CA GLU A 111 3.05 -17.10 21.56
C GLU A 111 4.31 -16.66 20.81
N ASP A 112 4.87 -17.49 19.92
CA ASP A 112 6.08 -17.11 19.16
C ASP A 112 5.79 -16.00 18.12
N ILE A 113 4.64 -16.07 17.44
CA ILE A 113 4.23 -15.05 16.46
C ILE A 113 3.99 -13.69 17.13
N SER A 114 3.42 -13.66 18.34
CA SER A 114 3.15 -12.42 19.07
C SER A 114 4.42 -11.75 19.62
N GLN A 115 5.45 -12.53 19.97
CA GLN A 115 6.77 -12.00 20.34
C GLN A 115 7.52 -11.43 19.13
N GLU A 116 7.41 -12.07 17.96
CA GLU A 116 8.05 -11.60 16.72
C GLU A 116 7.37 -10.34 16.16
N GLU A 117 6.03 -10.22 16.22
CA GLU A 117 5.31 -8.97 15.87
C GLU A 117 5.71 -7.80 16.77
N LEU A 118 5.94 -8.05 18.06
CA LEU A 118 6.37 -7.02 19.02
C LEU A 118 7.79 -6.53 18.71
N ALA A 119 8.68 -7.43 18.26
CA ALA A 119 10.05 -7.09 17.87
C ALA A 119 10.09 -6.26 16.57
N ILE A 120 9.27 -6.62 15.57
CA ILE A 120 9.22 -5.92 14.27
C ILE A 120 8.62 -4.52 14.42
N ASN A 121 7.56 -4.36 15.22
CA ASN A 121 6.97 -3.03 15.46
C ASN A 121 7.94 -2.09 16.19
N LYS A 122 8.77 -2.63 17.10
CA LYS A 122 9.81 -1.87 17.80
C LYS A 122 10.94 -1.45 16.87
N GLU A 123 11.30 -2.27 15.88
CA GLU A 123 12.33 -1.93 14.88
C GLU A 123 11.85 -0.86 13.89
N ILE A 124 10.54 -0.83 13.60
CA ILE A 124 9.91 0.18 12.74
C ILE A 124 9.87 1.56 13.42
N GLU A 125 9.64 1.64 14.74
CA GLU A 125 9.71 2.91 15.48
C GLU A 125 11.12 3.50 15.50
N VAL A 126 12.16 2.67 15.71
CA VAL A 126 13.55 3.12 15.74
C VAL A 126 14.01 3.67 14.37
N SER A 127 13.51 3.10 13.27
CA SER A 127 13.83 3.57 11.90
C SER A 127 13.08 4.86 11.51
N GLN A 128 12.04 5.26 12.25
CA GLN A 128 11.33 6.53 12.07
C GLN A 128 12.01 7.69 12.83
N GLU A 129 12.62 7.42 13.99
CA GLU A 129 13.34 8.44 14.77
C GLU A 129 14.65 8.89 14.09
N GLU A 130 15.38 7.99 13.42
CA GLU A 130 16.65 8.33 12.75
C GLU A 130 16.48 9.21 11.50
N LYS A 131 15.26 9.34 10.96
CA LYS A 131 14.94 10.24 9.83
C LYS A 131 14.47 11.63 10.25
N THR A 132 14.37 11.90 11.55
CA THR A 132 13.91 13.19 12.10
C THR A 132 14.96 13.90 12.94
N ALA A 133 16.21 13.42 12.95
CA ALA A 133 17.38 14.07 13.55
C ALA A 133 18.31 14.69 12.49
#